data_AF-A0A183E168-F1
#
_entry.id   AF-A0A183E168-F1
#
_cell.length_a   1.000
_cell.length_b   1.000
_cell.length_c   1.000
_cell.angle_alpha   90.00
_cell.angle_beta   90.00
_cell.angle_gamma   90.00
#
_symmetry.space_group_name_H-M   'P 1'
#
loop_
_entity.id
_entity.type
_entity.pdbx_description
1 polymer ?
#
loop_
_entity_poly.entity_id
_entity_poly.type
_entity_poly.pdbx_seq_one_letter_code
_entity_poly.pdbx_strand_id
1 'polypeptide(L)'
;MLLQDSATPRLFGLIVSTVNEFHRAYFEDARAHCCQLIGLIFKSIERTEAKYEAMGPQDEASLPAEAKSVLMNILEERRFDKSAVVRVEVVRALSVFCQMSDLMRYDAKFEPNSYIISALRDVSLSVRKEAARCTRLISKVEIAAFVSAIVEEQDSDFRYIAYNRVINDLHVRSLTVEQRTLLLKIAFDESGGRF
;
A
#
# COMPACT_ATOMS: atom_id res chain seq x y z
N MET A 1 -11.57 -25.41 9.40
CA MET A 1 -10.55 -26.06 10.23
C MET A 1 -9.22 -25.55 9.72
N LEU A 2 -8.69 -24.46 10.28
CA LEU A 2 -7.47 -23.82 9.78
C LEU A 2 -6.45 -23.79 10.92
N LEU A 3 -5.23 -24.23 10.60
CA LEU A 3 -4.01 -24.18 11.44
C LEU A 3 -3.90 -25.23 12.55
N GLN A 4 -3.80 -26.49 12.16
CA GLN A 4 -3.05 -27.49 12.93
C GLN A 4 -1.80 -27.90 12.15
N ASP A 5 -0.98 -26.92 11.77
CA ASP A 5 0.42 -27.18 11.44
C ASP A 5 1.26 -26.77 12.65
N SER A 6 2.07 -27.72 13.15
CA SER A 6 2.87 -27.60 14.38
C SER A 6 3.92 -26.48 14.36
N ALA A 7 4.10 -25.82 13.22
CA ALA A 7 5.07 -24.74 13.02
C ALA A 7 4.51 -23.32 13.24
N THR A 8 3.18 -23.12 13.22
CA THR A 8 2.61 -21.77 13.37
C THR A 8 2.27 -21.48 14.84
N PRO A 9 2.79 -20.37 15.45
CA PRO A 9 2.44 -20.01 16.82
C PRO A 9 0.92 -19.91 16.99
N ARG A 10 0.36 -20.57 18.01
CA ARG A 10 -1.09 -20.62 18.26
C ARG A 10 -1.76 -19.24 18.27
N LEU A 11 -1.08 -18.25 18.86
CA LEU A 11 -1.56 -16.86 18.89
C LEU A 11 -1.67 -16.27 17.47
N PHE A 12 -0.69 -16.50 16.62
CA PHE A 12 -0.71 -16.02 15.24
C PHE A 12 -1.88 -16.64 14.47
N GLY A 13 -2.10 -17.95 14.64
CA GLY A 13 -3.24 -18.61 13.99
C GLY A 13 -4.61 -18.10 14.45
N LEU A 14 -4.75 -17.78 15.74
CA LEU A 14 -5.95 -17.14 16.28
C LEU A 14 -6.17 -15.75 15.66
N ILE A 15 -5.10 -14.96 15.50
CA ILE A 15 -5.18 -13.63 14.88
C ILE A 15 -5.67 -13.75 13.43
N VAL A 16 -5.04 -14.62 12.62
CA VAL A 16 -5.45 -14.81 11.21
C VAL A 16 -6.89 -15.30 11.11
N SER A 17 -7.30 -16.25 11.97
CA SER A 17 -8.68 -16.74 12.01
C SER A 17 -9.66 -15.62 12.35
N THR A 18 -9.33 -14.77 13.33
CA THR A 18 -10.16 -13.64 13.75
C THR A 18 -10.32 -12.63 12.62
N VAL A 19 -9.22 -12.27 11.94
CA VAL A 19 -9.26 -11.37 10.78
C VAL A 19 -10.15 -11.96 9.67
N ASN A 20 -10.02 -13.26 9.38
CA ASN A 20 -10.82 -13.94 8.37
C ASN A 20 -12.32 -14.05 8.72
N GLU A 21 -12.69 -13.97 10.00
CA GLU A 21 -14.09 -13.94 10.41
C GLU A 21 -14.67 -12.52 10.31
N PHE A 22 -13.94 -11.52 10.80
CA PHE A 22 -14.46 -10.16 10.98
C PHE A 22 -14.24 -9.23 9.78
N HIS A 23 -13.45 -9.60 8.76
CA HIS A 23 -13.26 -8.75 7.58
C HIS A 23 -14.54 -8.50 6.75
N ARG A 24 -15.62 -9.24 7.02
CA ARG A 24 -16.97 -9.08 6.43
C ARG A 24 -18.00 -8.54 7.42
N ALA A 25 -17.57 -8.07 8.60
CA ALA A 25 -18.46 -7.47 9.58
C ALA A 25 -19.25 -6.30 8.97
N TYR A 26 -20.45 -6.07 9.51
CA TYR A 26 -21.34 -4.99 9.05
C TYR A 26 -20.71 -3.61 9.24
N PHE A 27 -20.09 -3.39 10.40
CA PHE A 27 -19.44 -2.14 10.79
C PHE A 27 -18.15 -1.92 10.01
N GLU A 28 -17.99 -0.72 9.45
CA GLU A 28 -16.80 -0.37 8.67
C GLU A 28 -15.53 -0.33 9.52
N ASP A 29 -15.61 0.10 10.78
CA ASP A 29 -14.46 0.13 11.69
C ASP A 29 -13.86 -1.25 11.89
N ALA A 30 -14.70 -2.28 12.06
CA ALA A 30 -14.24 -3.66 12.19
C ALA A 30 -13.48 -4.11 10.94
N ARG A 31 -14.04 -3.83 9.74
CA ARG A 31 -13.38 -4.16 8.47
C ARG A 31 -12.06 -3.39 8.29
N ALA A 32 -12.05 -2.11 8.65
CA ALA A 32 -10.85 -1.26 8.58
C ALA A 32 -9.76 -1.74 9.53
N HIS A 33 -10.10 -2.07 10.78
CA HIS A 33 -9.17 -2.66 11.75
C HIS A 33 -8.63 -4.00 11.29
N CYS A 34 -9.43 -4.85 10.62
CA CYS A 34 -8.93 -6.06 10.00
C CYS A 34 -7.86 -5.75 8.94
N CYS A 35 -8.12 -4.82 8.01
CA CYS A 35 -7.13 -4.41 7.00
C CYS A 35 -5.87 -3.79 7.62
N GLN A 36 -6.04 -2.96 8.64
CA GLN A 36 -4.94 -2.35 9.39
C GLN A 36 -4.08 -3.43 10.08
N LEU A 37 -4.71 -4.41 10.73
CA LEU A 37 -4.02 -5.51 11.39
C LEU A 37 -3.23 -6.36 10.39
N ILE A 38 -3.78 -6.61 9.19
CA ILE A 38 -3.03 -7.26 8.10
C ILE A 38 -1.77 -6.45 7.76
N GLY A 39 -1.88 -5.14 7.60
CA GLY A 39 -0.74 -4.27 7.34
C GLY A 39 0.32 -4.31 8.45
N LEU A 40 -0.10 -4.36 9.72
CA LEU A 40 0.80 -4.50 10.87
C LEU A 40 1.51 -5.85 10.88
N ILE A 41 0.82 -6.93 10.52
CA ILE A 41 1.42 -8.26 10.39
C ILE A 41 2.54 -8.19 9.34
N PHE A 42 2.25 -7.70 8.13
CA PHE A 42 3.27 -7.54 7.07
C PHE A 42 4.48 -6.73 7.54
N LYS A 43 4.23 -5.57 8.17
CA LYS A 43 5.30 -4.70 8.69
C LYS A 43 6.16 -5.35 9.78
N SER A 44 5.57 -6.22 10.60
CA SER A 44 6.30 -6.89 11.68
C SER A 44 7.33 -7.90 11.16
N ILE A 45 7.05 -8.53 10.03
CA ILE A 45 7.93 -9.51 9.38
C ILE A 45 9.14 -8.79 8.78
N GLU A 46 8.91 -7.71 8.03
CA GLU A 46 9.96 -6.84 7.48
C GLU A 46 10.99 -6.40 8.55
N ARG A 47 10.50 -5.97 9.72
CA ARG A 47 11.35 -5.51 10.83
C ARG A 47 12.13 -6.62 11.51
N THR A 48 11.62 -7.84 11.49
CA THR A 48 12.29 -8.98 12.10
C THR A 48 13.52 -9.32 11.26
N GLU A 49 13.38 -9.34 9.95
CA GLU A 49 14.48 -9.64 9.03
C GLU A 49 15.55 -8.54 8.99
N ALA A 50 15.17 -7.25 9.04
CA ALA A 50 16.13 -6.15 9.08
C ALA A 50 17.04 -6.13 10.33
N LYS A 51 16.72 -6.89 11.38
CA LYS A 51 17.47 -6.96 12.64
C LYS A 51 18.44 -8.13 12.74
N TYR A 52 18.37 -9.12 11.86
CA TYR A 52 19.26 -10.27 11.89
C TYR A 52 20.15 -10.26 10.63
N GLU A 53 21.45 -10.04 10.80
CA GLU A 53 22.43 -10.40 9.76
C GLU A 53 22.27 -11.90 9.44
N ALA A 54 22.46 -12.27 8.17
CA ALA A 54 22.09 -13.57 7.61
C ALA A 54 22.64 -14.76 8.43
N MET A 55 21.81 -15.31 9.31
CA MET A 55 22.09 -16.53 10.08
C MET A 55 21.61 -17.74 9.28
N GLY A 56 22.42 -18.18 8.32
CA GLY A 56 22.28 -19.46 7.63
C GLY A 56 21.00 -19.68 6.79
N PRO A 57 20.92 -20.75 5.99
CA PRO A 57 19.84 -20.99 5.04
C PRO A 57 18.53 -21.55 5.67
N GLN A 58 18.39 -21.56 6.99
CA GLN A 58 17.27 -22.24 7.67
C GLN A 58 16.34 -21.32 8.46
N ASP A 59 16.66 -20.03 8.62
CA ASP A 59 15.90 -19.10 9.46
C ASP A 59 15.40 -17.84 8.70
N GLU A 60 14.91 -18.00 7.47
CA GLU A 60 14.09 -16.96 6.84
C GLU A 60 12.69 -16.98 7.48
N ALA A 61 12.46 -16.11 8.47
CA ALA A 61 11.20 -15.97 9.17
C ALA A 61 10.11 -15.34 8.27
N SER A 62 9.65 -16.09 7.27
CA SER A 62 8.55 -15.70 6.39
C SER A 62 7.19 -16.14 6.94
N LEU A 63 6.13 -15.49 6.48
CA LEU A 63 4.76 -15.93 6.75
C LEU A 63 4.52 -17.32 6.15
N PRO A 64 3.81 -18.22 6.85
CA PRO A 64 3.29 -19.43 6.22
C PRO A 64 2.49 -19.06 4.96
N ALA A 65 2.78 -19.75 3.85
CA ALA A 65 2.24 -19.40 2.53
C ALA A 65 0.70 -19.32 2.52
N GLU A 66 0.04 -20.21 3.27
CA GLU A 66 -1.41 -20.23 3.39
C GLU A 66 -1.96 -19.02 4.17
N ALA A 67 -1.33 -18.64 5.28
CA ALA A 67 -1.70 -17.43 6.02
C ALA A 67 -1.53 -16.18 5.14
N LYS A 68 -0.41 -16.09 4.41
CA LYS A 68 -0.18 -15.00 3.46
C LYS A 68 -1.28 -14.93 2.39
N SER A 69 -1.63 -16.08 1.79
CA SER A 69 -2.70 -16.16 0.78
C SER A 69 -4.04 -15.69 1.33
N VAL A 70 -4.43 -16.14 2.53
CA VAL A 70 -5.65 -15.70 3.21
C VAL A 70 -5.66 -14.18 3.40
N LEU A 71 -4.57 -13.62 3.96
CA LEU A 71 -4.49 -12.17 4.23
C LEU A 71 -4.52 -11.35 2.93
N MET A 72 -3.84 -11.80 1.88
CA MET A 72 -3.86 -11.13 0.57
C MET A 72 -5.25 -11.20 -0.09
N ASN A 73 -5.93 -12.34 -0.05
CA ASN A 73 -7.27 -12.50 -0.59
C ASN A 73 -8.27 -11.56 0.12
N ILE A 74 -8.12 -11.37 1.43
CA ILE A 74 -8.91 -10.41 2.20
C ILE A 74 -8.69 -8.99 1.68
N LEU A 75 -7.44 -8.56 1.48
CA LEU A 75 -7.13 -7.23 0.95
C LEU A 75 -7.65 -7.05 -0.49
N GLU A 76 -7.53 -8.09 -1.33
CA GLU A 76 -8.08 -8.07 -2.69
C GLU A 76 -9.61 -7.91 -2.68
N GLU A 77 -10.32 -8.60 -1.79
CA GLU A 77 -11.78 -8.47 -1.65
C GLU A 77 -12.17 -7.06 -1.15
N ARG A 78 -11.39 -6.51 -0.23
CA ARG A 78 -11.66 -5.21 0.42
C ARG A 78 -11.25 -4.01 -0.42
N ARG A 79 -10.52 -4.18 -1.52
CA ARG A 79 -10.17 -3.08 -2.44
C ARG A 79 -11.39 -2.38 -3.05
N PHE A 80 -12.54 -3.07 -3.08
CA PHE A 80 -13.82 -2.53 -3.54
C PHE A 80 -14.79 -2.25 -2.39
N ASP A 81 -14.31 -2.10 -1.14
CA ASP A 81 -15.20 -1.82 -0.02
C ASP A 81 -15.95 -0.50 -0.24
N LYS A 82 -17.23 -0.47 0.15
CA LYS A 82 -18.06 0.74 0.07
C LYS A 82 -17.48 1.88 0.91
N SER A 83 -16.83 1.57 2.03
CA SER A 83 -16.24 2.55 2.93
C SER A 83 -14.86 2.98 2.45
N ALA A 84 -14.67 4.29 2.33
CA ALA A 84 -13.36 4.85 2.01
C ALA A 84 -12.32 4.58 3.09
N VAL A 85 -12.72 4.50 4.37
CA VAL A 85 -11.82 4.22 5.50
C VAL A 85 -11.20 2.82 5.35
N VAL A 86 -12.00 1.84 4.94
CA VAL A 86 -11.50 0.48 4.67
C VAL A 86 -10.55 0.49 3.48
N ARG A 87 -10.90 1.16 2.37
CA ARG A 87 -10.03 1.25 1.19
C ARG A 87 -8.70 1.95 1.47
N VAL A 88 -8.67 2.95 2.36
CA VAL A 88 -7.44 3.58 2.86
C VAL A 88 -6.53 2.55 3.54
N GLU A 89 -7.06 1.75 4.47
CA GLU A 89 -6.27 0.72 5.15
C GLU A 89 -5.80 -0.38 4.19
N VAL A 90 -6.58 -0.70 3.15
CA VAL A 90 -6.14 -1.61 2.08
C VAL A 90 -4.94 -1.06 1.33
N VAL A 91 -4.98 0.21 0.90
CA VAL A 91 -3.85 0.87 0.23
C VAL A 91 -2.59 0.82 1.10
N ARG A 92 -2.73 1.14 2.39
CA ARG A 92 -1.62 1.12 3.34
C ARG A 92 -1.04 -0.28 3.56
N ALA A 93 -1.91 -1.28 3.73
CA ALA A 93 -1.45 -2.67 3.92
C ALA A 93 -0.73 -3.19 2.67
N LEU A 94 -1.29 -2.93 1.49
CA LEU A 94 -0.67 -3.33 0.22
C LEU A 94 0.64 -2.58 -0.05
N SER A 95 0.79 -1.33 0.39
CA SER A 95 2.06 -0.61 0.20
C SER A 95 3.20 -1.23 0.99
N VAL A 96 2.93 -1.65 2.22
CA VAL A 96 3.89 -2.42 3.03
C VAL A 96 4.22 -3.74 2.34
N PHE A 97 3.20 -4.46 1.87
CA PHE A 97 3.40 -5.71 1.14
C PHE A 97 4.28 -5.53 -0.11
N CYS A 98 4.06 -4.49 -0.91
CA CYS A 98 4.85 -4.21 -2.10
C CYS A 98 6.34 -3.96 -1.78
N GLN A 99 6.65 -3.35 -0.64
CA GLN A 99 8.05 -3.11 -0.23
C GLN A 99 8.79 -4.41 0.08
N MET A 100 8.07 -5.47 0.45
CA MET A 100 8.60 -6.79 0.82
C MET A 100 8.73 -7.75 -0.38
N SER A 101 8.56 -7.29 -1.63
CA SER A 101 8.27 -8.16 -2.79
C SER A 101 9.30 -9.25 -3.10
N ASP A 102 10.58 -9.09 -2.72
CA ASP A 102 11.61 -10.12 -2.94
C ASP A 102 11.44 -11.34 -1.99
N LEU A 103 10.87 -11.12 -0.81
CA LEU A 103 10.61 -12.12 0.23
C LEU A 103 9.23 -12.76 0.09
N MET A 104 8.39 -12.16 -0.75
CA MET A 104 6.98 -12.42 -0.80
C MET A 104 6.50 -12.74 -2.21
N ARG A 105 7.10 -13.76 -2.86
CA ARG A 105 6.50 -14.38 -4.07
C ARG A 105 5.03 -14.75 -3.80
N TYR A 106 4.12 -14.03 -4.44
CA TYR A 106 2.69 -14.24 -4.38
C TYR A 106 2.26 -14.47 -5.81
N ASP A 107 1.98 -15.73 -6.13
CA ASP A 107 1.58 -16.13 -7.47
C ASP A 107 0.09 -15.79 -7.64
N ALA A 108 -0.18 -14.60 -8.19
CA ALA A 108 -1.53 -14.07 -8.19
C ALA A 108 -1.89 -13.29 -9.45
N LYS A 109 -3.18 -13.32 -9.76
CA LYS A 109 -3.83 -12.50 -10.79
C LYS A 109 -3.98 -11.03 -10.36
N PHE A 110 -3.81 -10.75 -9.07
CA PHE A 110 -3.95 -9.43 -8.49
C PHE A 110 -2.56 -8.80 -8.31
N GLU A 111 -2.37 -7.63 -8.91
CA GLU A 111 -1.14 -6.85 -8.83
C GLU A 111 -1.31 -5.69 -7.83
N PRO A 112 -0.80 -5.80 -6.59
CA PRO A 112 -1.02 -4.82 -5.53
C PRO A 112 -0.55 -3.41 -5.90
N ASN A 113 0.60 -3.32 -6.55
CA ASN A 113 1.19 -2.03 -6.94
C ASN A 113 0.33 -1.33 -8.01
N SER A 114 -0.17 -2.09 -8.99
CA SER A 114 -1.10 -1.59 -10.01
C SER A 114 -2.38 -1.05 -9.38
N TYR A 115 -2.88 -1.69 -8.31
CA TYR A 115 -4.01 -1.17 -7.55
C TYR A 115 -3.69 0.12 -6.79
N ILE A 116 -2.52 0.23 -6.14
CA ILE A 116 -2.14 1.47 -5.45
C ILE A 116 -2.05 2.64 -6.45
N ILE A 117 -1.53 2.40 -7.65
CA ILE A 117 -1.51 3.41 -8.72
C ILE A 117 -2.93 3.79 -9.15
N SER A 118 -3.84 2.82 -9.34
CA SER A 118 -5.22 3.14 -9.71
C SER A 118 -5.99 3.87 -8.60
N ALA A 119 -5.65 3.64 -7.34
CA ALA A 119 -6.22 4.33 -6.18
C ALA A 119 -5.89 5.82 -6.14
N LEU A 120 -4.89 6.30 -6.90
CA LEU A 120 -4.67 7.74 -7.13
C LEU A 120 -5.86 8.42 -7.82
N ARG A 121 -6.77 7.65 -8.42
CA ARG A 121 -8.00 8.13 -9.07
C ARG A 121 -9.27 7.63 -8.37
N ASP A 122 -9.16 7.18 -7.12
CA ASP A 122 -10.33 6.76 -6.34
C ASP A 122 -11.33 7.93 -6.17
N VAL A 123 -12.62 7.62 -6.10
CA VAL A 123 -13.69 8.60 -5.90
C VAL A 123 -13.54 9.38 -4.60
N SER A 124 -12.96 8.76 -3.57
CA SER A 124 -12.72 9.37 -2.27
C SER A 124 -11.36 10.07 -2.21
N LEU A 125 -11.38 11.34 -1.82
CA LEU A 125 -10.16 12.12 -1.59
C LEU A 125 -9.24 11.48 -0.55
N SER A 126 -9.79 10.87 0.50
CA SER A 126 -8.97 10.23 1.56
C SER A 126 -8.16 9.05 1.01
N VAL A 127 -8.75 8.26 0.10
CA VAL A 127 -8.07 7.14 -0.56
C VAL A 127 -7.02 7.65 -1.51
N ARG A 128 -7.31 8.68 -2.31
CA ARG A 128 -6.32 9.32 -3.18
C ARG A 128 -5.13 9.86 -2.39
N LYS A 129 -5.37 10.60 -1.30
CA LYS A 129 -4.31 11.13 -0.42
C LYS A 129 -3.44 10.00 0.16
N GLU A 130 -4.03 8.88 0.55
CA GLU A 130 -3.25 7.75 1.04
C GLU A 130 -2.47 7.07 -0.09
N ALA A 131 -3.07 6.87 -1.26
CA ALA A 131 -2.38 6.36 -2.44
C ALA A 131 -1.17 7.25 -2.78
N ALA A 132 -1.32 8.58 -2.74
CA ALA A 132 -0.22 9.52 -2.98
C ALA A 132 0.97 9.32 -2.02
N ARG A 133 0.71 8.97 -0.76
CA ARG A 133 1.76 8.65 0.23
C ARG A 133 2.41 7.29 -0.04
N CYS A 134 1.64 6.34 -0.54
CA CYS A 134 2.00 4.93 -0.65
C CYS A 134 2.57 4.51 -2.01
N THR A 135 2.28 5.23 -3.09
CA THR A 135 2.74 4.87 -4.44
C THR A 135 4.26 4.85 -4.52
N ARG A 136 4.82 3.73 -4.99
CA ARG A 136 6.25 3.60 -5.26
C ARG A 136 6.60 4.38 -6.52
N LEU A 137 7.71 5.12 -6.50
CA LEU A 137 8.16 5.96 -7.61
C LEU A 137 9.50 5.44 -8.15
N ILE A 138 9.52 4.18 -8.60
CA ILE A 138 10.75 3.49 -8.98
C ILE A 138 10.89 3.43 -10.50
N SER A 139 9.81 3.07 -11.19
CA SER A 139 9.75 2.94 -12.64
C SER A 139 9.22 4.20 -13.31
N LYS A 140 9.59 4.39 -14.58
CA LYS A 140 9.07 5.50 -15.40
C LYS A 140 7.54 5.46 -15.53
N VAL A 141 6.94 4.27 -15.54
CA VAL A 141 5.49 4.10 -15.65
C VAL A 141 4.79 4.59 -14.38
N GLU A 142 5.27 4.19 -13.21
CA GLU A 142 4.75 4.67 -11.92
C GLU A 142 4.89 6.18 -11.79
N ILE A 143 6.07 6.72 -12.11
CA ILE A 143 6.34 8.16 -12.06
C ILE A 143 5.39 8.92 -12.99
N ALA A 144 5.20 8.43 -14.22
CA ALA A 144 4.29 9.05 -15.17
C ALA A 144 2.84 9.05 -14.66
N ALA A 145 2.36 7.93 -14.12
CA ALA A 145 1.02 7.84 -13.55
C ALA A 145 0.84 8.79 -12.36
N PHE A 146 1.85 8.88 -11.49
CA PHE A 146 1.85 9.77 -10.34
C PHE A 146 1.82 11.25 -10.74
N VAL A 147 2.65 11.64 -11.72
CA VAL A 147 2.65 13.01 -12.25
C VAL A 147 1.29 13.35 -12.89
N SER A 148 0.70 12.43 -13.67
CA SER A 148 -0.64 12.65 -14.23
C SER A 148 -1.69 12.87 -13.15
N ALA A 149 -1.63 12.12 -12.03
CA ALA A 149 -2.54 12.32 -10.91
C ALA A 149 -2.40 13.72 -10.27
N ILE A 150 -1.18 14.27 -10.16
CA ILE A 150 -0.95 15.64 -9.68
C ILE A 150 -1.61 16.67 -10.61
N VAL A 151 -1.49 16.46 -11.92
CA VAL A 151 -1.97 17.37 -12.97
C VAL A 151 -3.49 17.41 -13.03
N GLU A 152 -4.12 16.25 -12.86
CA GLU A 152 -5.57 16.09 -12.92
C GLU A 152 -6.26 16.57 -11.62
N GLU A 153 -5.55 16.53 -10.49
CA GLU A 153 -6.13 16.82 -9.17
C GLU A 153 -6.37 18.31 -8.93
N GLN A 154 -7.53 18.61 -8.35
CA GLN A 154 -7.96 19.96 -7.99
C GLN A 154 -7.79 20.25 -6.49
N ASP A 155 -7.77 19.21 -5.64
CA ASP A 155 -7.56 19.33 -4.21
C ASP A 155 -6.12 19.77 -3.85
N SER A 156 -6.01 20.90 -3.14
CA SER A 156 -4.72 21.50 -2.77
C SER A 156 -3.89 20.61 -1.84
N ASP A 157 -4.54 19.93 -0.90
CA ASP A 157 -3.83 19.09 0.08
C ASP A 157 -3.27 17.83 -0.58
N PHE A 158 -4.03 17.19 -1.48
CA PHE A 158 -3.48 16.08 -2.27
C PHE A 158 -2.28 16.55 -3.07
N ARG A 159 -2.40 17.69 -3.78
CA ARG A 159 -1.27 18.23 -4.56
C ARG A 159 -0.08 18.48 -3.65
N TYR A 160 -0.27 19.12 -2.50
CA TYR A 160 0.81 19.33 -1.52
C TYR A 160 1.49 18.03 -1.10
N ILE A 161 0.74 16.97 -0.76
CA ILE A 161 1.29 15.66 -0.40
C ILE A 161 2.11 15.09 -1.58
N ALA A 162 1.54 15.11 -2.78
CA ALA A 162 2.15 14.51 -3.96
C ALA A 162 3.40 15.29 -4.42
N TYR A 163 3.40 16.61 -4.36
CA TYR A 163 4.58 17.43 -4.62
C TYR A 163 5.69 17.16 -3.62
N ASN A 164 5.36 17.03 -2.33
CA ASN A 164 6.36 16.65 -1.33
C ASN A 164 6.99 15.29 -1.64
N ARG A 165 6.21 14.31 -2.12
CA ARG A 165 6.75 13.02 -2.58
C ARG A 165 7.69 13.18 -3.77
N VAL A 166 7.31 13.99 -4.77
CA VAL A 166 8.18 14.26 -5.92
C VAL A 166 9.51 14.90 -5.48
N ILE A 167 9.47 15.88 -4.59
CA ILE A 167 10.67 16.61 -4.15
C ILE A 167 11.59 15.71 -3.30
N ASN A 168 11.01 14.93 -2.39
CA ASN A 168 11.80 14.16 -1.42
C ASN A 168 12.24 12.78 -1.95
N ASP A 169 11.47 12.18 -2.85
CA ASP A 169 11.70 10.78 -3.24
C ASP A 169 12.23 10.60 -4.67
N LEU A 170 12.20 11.65 -5.51
CA LEU A 170 12.69 11.58 -6.88
C LEU A 170 13.91 12.45 -7.12
N HIS A 171 14.90 11.87 -7.78
CA HIS A 171 15.96 12.64 -8.39
C HIS A 171 15.43 13.39 -9.63
N VAL A 172 15.88 14.63 -9.85
CA VAL A 172 15.40 15.49 -10.97
C VAL A 172 15.53 14.83 -12.35
N ARG A 173 16.51 13.94 -12.53
CA ARG A 173 16.73 13.18 -13.78
C ARG A 173 15.73 12.04 -14.00
N SER A 174 15.01 11.62 -12.97
CA SER A 174 13.94 10.63 -13.08
C SER A 174 12.70 11.19 -13.79
N LEU A 175 12.60 12.52 -13.90
CA LEU A 175 11.53 13.25 -14.59
C LEU A 175 11.98 13.70 -15.98
N THR A 176 11.07 13.62 -16.96
CA THR A 176 11.31 14.22 -18.28
C THR A 176 11.29 15.75 -18.19
N VAL A 177 11.75 16.45 -19.24
CA VAL A 177 11.72 17.92 -19.27
C VAL A 177 10.28 18.42 -19.25
N GLU A 178 9.39 17.71 -19.95
CA GLU A 178 7.96 17.99 -20.05
C GLU A 178 7.29 17.85 -18.67
N GLN A 179 7.56 16.76 -17.96
CA GLN A 179 7.03 16.54 -16.60
C GLN A 179 7.50 17.62 -15.63
N ARG A 180 8.79 18.00 -15.67
CA ARG A 180 9.32 19.10 -14.84
C ARG A 180 8.62 20.43 -15.14
N THR A 181 8.46 20.75 -16.42
CA THR A 181 7.81 21.99 -16.85
C THR A 181 6.35 22.03 -16.40
N LEU A 182 5.63 20.91 -16.54
CA LEU A 182 4.23 20.81 -16.15
C LEU A 182 4.05 20.95 -14.64
N LEU A 183 4.88 20.26 -13.85
CA LEU A 183 4.89 20.36 -12.40
C LEU A 183 5.20 21.79 -11.93
N LEU A 184 6.16 22.49 -12.56
CA LEU A 184 6.45 23.88 -12.24
C LEU A 184 5.27 24.80 -12.59
N LYS A 185 4.65 24.63 -13.76
CA LYS A 185 3.50 25.44 -14.16
C LYS A 185 2.37 25.37 -13.14
N ILE A 186 2.00 24.16 -12.72
CA ILE A 186 0.95 23.97 -11.71
C ILE A 186 1.38 24.54 -10.36
N ALA A 187 2.67 24.44 -10.02
CA ALA A 187 3.18 24.96 -8.76
C ALA A 187 3.19 26.50 -8.67
N PHE A 188 3.27 27.17 -9.81
CA PHE A 188 3.33 28.64 -9.88
C PHE A 188 2.04 29.27 -10.42
N ASP A 189 0.98 28.50 -10.65
CA ASP A 189 -0.31 29.04 -11.10
C ASP A 189 -1.02 29.75 -9.93
N GLU A 190 -1.54 30.96 -10.17
CA GLU A 190 -2.01 31.92 -9.14
C GLU A 190 -3.23 31.42 -8.34
N SER A 191 -3.89 30.37 -8.81
CA SER A 191 -5.01 29.70 -8.13
C SER A 191 -4.58 28.61 -7.12
N GLY A 192 -3.29 28.24 -7.10
CA GLY A 192 -2.73 27.15 -6.29
C GLY A 192 -1.72 27.57 -5.23
N GLY A 193 -1.58 28.88 -4.97
CA GLY A 193 -0.57 29.47 -4.09
C GLY A 193 -0.77 29.20 -2.60
N ARG A 194 -0.68 27.93 -2.19
CA ARG A 194 -0.17 27.49 -0.88
C ARG A 194 0.56 26.16 -1.08
N PHE A 195 1.79 26.29 -1.55
CA PHE A 195 2.85 25.32 -1.25
C PHE A 195 3.40 25.63 0.14
#